data_AF-A0A2V5MGA2-F1
#
_entry.id   AF-A0A2V5MGA2-F1
#
_cell.length_a   1.000
_cell.length_b   1.000
_cell.length_c   1.000
_cell.angle_alpha   90.00
_cell.angle_beta   90.00
_cell.angle_gamma   90.00
#
_symmetry.space_group_name_H-M   'P 1'
#
loop_
_entity.id
_entity.type
_entity.pdbx_description
1 polymer ?
#
loop_
_entity_poly.entity_id
_entity_poly.type
_entity_poly.pdbx_seq_one_letter_code
_entity_poly.pdbx_strand_id
1 'polypeptide(L)'
;LTSRPPFYVGNIDRQIREKIPPSMTERRKEFEIEGEPIPAVWEECVAACLAKDPDRRPQSVTEIAGRLQMPSPEARPPSVRPFFQRKKKTVLALALASLCLLALGALYFGVFKRGEKQGGQTA
;
A
#
# COMPACT_ATOMS: atom_id res chain seq x y z
N LEU A 1 -12.12 3.77 20.70
CA LEU A 1 -13.37 4.45 20.29
C LEU A 1 -14.59 3.64 20.73
N THR A 2 -14.89 2.47 20.14
CA THR A 2 -16.00 1.58 20.56
C THR A 2 -15.65 0.08 20.60
N SER A 3 -14.40 -0.29 20.27
CA SER A 3 -13.82 -1.66 20.35
C SER A 3 -14.47 -2.77 19.49
N ARG A 4 -15.64 -2.54 18.87
CA ARG A 4 -16.32 -3.48 17.96
C ARG A 4 -16.91 -2.76 16.74
N PRO A 5 -17.13 -3.47 15.62
CA PRO A 5 -17.73 -2.88 14.42
C PRO A 5 -19.17 -2.39 14.68
N PRO A 6 -19.71 -1.45 13.88
CA PRO A 6 -21.06 -0.89 14.08
C PRO A 6 -22.20 -1.93 14.03
N PHE A 7 -22.00 -3.03 13.29
CA PHE A 7 -22.89 -4.18 13.22
C PHE A 7 -22.08 -5.45 13.54
N TYR A 8 -22.50 -6.25 14.51
CA TYR A 8 -21.68 -7.36 15.03
C TYR A 8 -22.47 -8.63 15.44
N VAL A 9 -23.81 -8.61 15.43
CA VAL A 9 -24.66 -9.77 15.74
C VAL A 9 -25.85 -9.84 14.77
N GLY A 10 -26.30 -11.07 14.46
CA GLY A 10 -27.47 -11.33 13.62
C GLY A 10 -27.15 -11.28 12.13
N ASN A 11 -28.16 -10.99 11.30
CA ASN A 11 -27.97 -10.87 9.85
C ASN A 11 -27.27 -9.54 9.52
N ILE A 12 -25.93 -9.60 9.40
CA ILE A 12 -25.07 -8.43 9.16
C ILE A 12 -25.30 -7.83 7.77
N ASP A 13 -25.48 -8.66 6.74
CA ASP A 13 -25.70 -8.19 5.37
C ASP A 13 -26.91 -7.25 5.27
N ARG A 14 -28.01 -7.65 5.91
CA ARG A 14 -29.22 -6.83 5.99
C ARG A 14 -28.96 -5.54 6.77
N GLN A 15 -28.27 -5.62 7.92
CA GLN A 15 -27.99 -4.46 8.74
C GLN A 15 -27.10 -3.43 8.03
N ILE A 16 -26.08 -3.88 7.30
CA ILE A 16 -25.22 -3.00 6.51
C ILE A 16 -26.01 -2.25 5.44
N ARG A 17 -27.04 -2.86 4.84
CA ARG A 17 -27.84 -2.25 3.77
C ARG A 17 -28.96 -1.36 4.30
N GLU A 18 -29.65 -1.79 5.35
CA GLU A 18 -30.96 -1.23 5.71
C GLU A 18 -30.95 -0.54 7.08
N LYS A 19 -30.13 -0.99 8.02
CA LYS A 19 -30.18 -0.51 9.40
C LYS A 19 -29.33 0.75 9.58
N ILE A 20 -29.89 1.75 10.25
CA ILE A 20 -29.13 2.92 10.71
C ILE A 20 -28.16 2.46 11.81
N PRO A 21 -26.86 2.75 11.68
CA PRO A 21 -25.89 2.38 12.70
C PRO A 21 -26.19 3.15 14.01
N PRO A 22 -26.09 2.49 15.18
CA PRO A 22 -26.15 3.17 16.47
C PRO A 22 -24.98 4.16 16.62
N SER A 23 -25.16 5.20 17.45
CA SER A 23 -24.10 6.18 17.74
C SER A 23 -22.95 5.55 18.52
N MET A 24 -21.76 6.14 18.46
CA MET A 24 -20.59 5.59 19.17
C MET A 24 -20.75 5.69 20.69
N THR A 25 -21.46 6.70 21.18
CA THR A 25 -21.81 6.85 22.59
C THR A 25 -22.76 5.74 23.06
N GLU A 26 -23.80 5.43 22.30
CA GLU A 26 -24.68 4.28 22.60
C GLU A 26 -23.89 2.96 22.60
N ARG A 27 -22.94 2.81 21.66
CA ARG A 27 -22.06 1.65 21.58
C ARG A 27 -21.11 1.53 22.78
N ARG A 28 -20.56 2.64 23.26
CA ARG A 28 -19.75 2.63 24.49
C ARG A 28 -20.58 2.22 25.69
N LYS A 29 -21.82 2.72 25.79
CA LYS A 29 -22.75 2.35 26.85
C LYS A 29 -23.12 0.86 26.81
N GLU A 30 -23.40 0.33 25.62
CA GLU A 30 -23.72 -1.10 25.41
C GLU A 30 -22.60 -2.04 25.85
N PHE A 31 -21.35 -1.61 25.72
CA PHE A 31 -20.17 -2.41 26.08
C PHE A 31 -19.50 -1.97 27.37
N GLU A 32 -20.13 -1.10 28.14
CA GLU A 32 -19.59 -0.63 29.43
C GLU A 32 -18.17 -0.04 29.28
N ILE A 33 -17.91 0.62 28.15
CA ILE A 33 -16.62 1.28 27.86
C ILE A 33 -16.67 2.70 28.43
N GLU A 34 -15.91 2.92 29.49
CA GLU A 34 -15.75 4.23 30.11
C GLU A 34 -14.71 5.12 29.40
N GLY A 35 -14.82 6.43 29.61
CA GLY A 35 -13.88 7.44 29.13
C GLY A 35 -14.55 8.79 28.89
N GLU A 36 -13.74 9.78 28.50
CA GLU A 36 -14.24 11.12 28.18
C GLU A 36 -15.33 11.09 27.10
N PRO A 37 -16.30 12.04 27.16
CA PRO A 37 -17.33 12.18 26.14
C PRO A 37 -16.73 12.24 24.73
N ILE A 38 -17.33 11.53 23.79
CA ILE A 38 -16.90 11.57 22.40
C ILE A 38 -17.26 12.96 21.82
N PRO A 39 -16.32 13.72 21.26
CA PRO A 39 -16.64 14.99 20.63
C PRO A 39 -17.64 14.81 19.48
N ALA A 40 -18.62 15.71 19.35
CA ALA A 40 -19.69 15.61 18.36
C ALA A 40 -19.16 15.46 16.91
N VAL A 41 -18.07 16.15 16.58
CA VAL A 41 -17.42 16.06 15.27
C VAL A 41 -17.02 14.63 14.89
N TRP A 42 -16.64 13.80 15.87
CA TRP A 42 -16.32 12.39 15.63
C TRP A 42 -17.57 11.55 15.40
N GLU A 43 -18.62 11.78 16.19
CA GLU A 43 -19.93 11.11 16.02
C GLU A 43 -20.49 11.39 14.63
N GLU A 44 -20.54 12.66 14.24
CA GLU A 44 -21.07 13.11 12.95
C GLU A 44 -20.23 12.62 11.77
N CYS A 45 -18.90 12.68 11.88
CA CYS A 45 -18.01 12.24 10.81
C CYS A 45 -18.13 10.73 10.56
N VAL A 46 -18.17 9.91 11.63
CA VAL A 46 -18.34 8.47 11.50
C VAL A 46 -19.74 8.12 10.99
N ALA A 47 -20.79 8.78 11.49
CA ALA A 47 -22.15 8.59 11.02
C ALA A 47 -22.30 8.91 9.52
N ALA A 48 -21.67 9.98 9.04
CA ALA A 48 -21.64 10.33 7.62
C ALA A 48 -20.94 9.25 6.79
N CYS A 49 -19.80 8.72 7.24
CA CYS A 49 -19.11 7.61 6.56
C CYS A 49 -19.97 6.35 6.46
N LEU A 50 -20.86 6.10 7.45
CA LEU A 50 -21.73 4.93 7.49
C LEU A 50 -23.11 5.15 6.84
N ALA A 51 -23.38 6.34 6.31
CA ALA A 51 -24.64 6.67 5.65
C ALA A 51 -24.94 5.70 4.51
N LYS A 52 -26.20 5.29 4.35
CA LYS A 52 -26.57 4.35 3.27
C LYS A 52 -26.56 5.03 1.91
N ASP A 53 -27.05 6.26 1.89
CA ASP A 53 -26.97 7.16 0.74
C ASP A 53 -25.50 7.59 0.49
N PRO A 54 -24.93 7.27 -0.70
CA PRO A 54 -23.58 7.65 -1.07
C PRO A 54 -23.34 9.17 -1.09
N ASP A 55 -24.35 9.97 -1.45
CA ASP A 55 -24.21 11.43 -1.58
C ASP A 55 -24.06 12.11 -0.21
N ARG A 56 -24.49 11.41 0.84
CA ARG A 56 -24.33 11.85 2.24
C ARG A 56 -23.00 11.45 2.86
N ARG A 57 -22.20 10.62 2.18
CA ARG A 57 -20.86 10.24 2.64
C ARG A 57 -19.85 11.33 2.26
N PRO A 58 -18.79 11.50 3.06
CA PRO A 58 -17.64 12.27 2.61
C PRO A 58 -17.10 11.71 1.30
N GLN A 59 -16.93 12.57 0.30
CA GLN A 59 -16.54 12.17 -1.05
C GLN A 59 -15.02 11.96 -1.16
N SER A 60 -14.26 12.41 -0.16
CA SER A 60 -12.81 12.28 -0.14
C SER A 60 -12.24 12.23 1.27
N VAL A 61 -11.01 11.70 1.38
CA VAL A 61 -10.24 11.71 2.64
C VAL A 61 -9.91 13.15 3.07
N THR A 62 -9.71 14.06 2.12
CA THR A 62 -9.46 15.49 2.41
C THR A 62 -10.66 16.12 3.12
N GLU A 63 -11.88 15.78 2.71
CA GLU A 63 -13.10 16.25 3.36
C GLU A 63 -13.19 15.74 4.81
N ILE A 64 -12.88 14.45 5.04
CA ILE A 64 -12.81 13.87 6.39
C ILE A 64 -11.75 14.60 7.24
N ALA A 65 -10.57 14.84 6.68
CA ALA A 65 -9.49 15.56 7.35
C ALA A 65 -9.92 16.99 7.72
N GLY A 66 -10.64 17.69 6.84
CA GLY A 66 -11.20 19.01 7.10
C GLY A 66 -12.23 18.99 8.23
N ARG A 67 -13.18 18.04 8.21
CA ARG A 67 -14.16 17.86 9.29
C ARG A 67 -13.48 17.62 10.64
N LEU A 68 -12.47 16.76 10.66
CA LEU A 68 -11.71 16.42 11.87
C LEU A 68 -10.63 17.46 12.23
N GLN A 69 -10.56 18.59 11.51
CA GLN A 69 -9.59 19.67 11.73
C GLN A 69 -8.14 19.17 11.75
N MET A 70 -7.83 18.18 10.92
CA MET A 70 -6.47 17.66 10.80
C MET A 70 -5.57 18.72 10.15
N PRO A 71 -4.30 18.85 10.62
CA PRO A 71 -3.36 19.78 10.00
C PRO A 71 -3.13 19.41 8.53
N SER A 72 -3.22 20.41 7.65
CA SER A 72 -3.00 20.25 6.21
C SER A 72 -1.59 19.70 5.93
N PRO A 73 -1.41 18.84 4.91
CA PRO A 73 -0.10 18.37 4.46
C PRO A 73 0.88 19.49 4.08
N GLU A 74 0.42 20.71 3.79
CA GLU A 74 1.31 21.87 3.60
C GLU A 74 2.12 22.23 4.85
N ALA A 75 1.62 21.87 6.03
CA ALA A 75 2.36 21.98 7.28
C ALA A 75 3.28 20.76 7.55
N ARG A 76 3.25 19.72 6.69
CA ARG A 76 4.17 18.58 6.82
C ARG A 76 5.49 18.91 6.12
N PRO A 77 6.65 18.72 6.80
CA PRO A 77 7.92 18.70 6.09
C PRO A 77 7.85 17.62 4.99
N PRO A 78 8.55 17.81 3.86
CA PRO A 78 8.42 16.94 2.69
C PRO A 78 8.59 15.48 3.12
N SER A 79 7.51 14.71 3.01
CA SER A 79 7.52 13.29 3.32
C SER A 79 8.59 12.64 2.47
N VAL A 80 9.57 11.98 3.09
CA VAL A 80 10.56 11.17 2.40
C VAL A 80 9.78 10.06 1.68
N ARG A 81 9.46 10.26 0.40
CA ARG A 81 8.98 9.18 -0.45
C ARG A 81 10.08 8.12 -0.41
N PRO A 82 9.82 6.85 -0.09
CA PRO A 82 10.82 5.81 -0.32
C PRO A 82 10.98 5.73 -1.84
N PHE A 83 12.00 6.43 -2.32
CA PHE A 83 12.34 6.57 -3.73
C PHE A 83 13.05 5.29 -4.16
N PHE A 84 12.40 4.13 -4.02
CA PHE A 84 12.83 2.93 -4.70
C PHE A 84 12.36 2.99 -6.16
N GLN A 85 12.82 4.02 -6.86
CA GLN A 85 12.90 4.01 -8.31
C GLN A 85 13.93 2.95 -8.67
N ARG A 86 13.46 1.71 -8.89
CA ARG A 86 14.28 0.60 -9.39
C ARG A 86 14.95 1.07 -10.69
N LYS A 87 16.24 1.45 -10.62
CA LYS A 87 16.98 2.03 -11.75
C LYS A 87 17.17 0.96 -12.83
N LYS A 88 16.22 0.89 -13.77
CA LYS A 88 16.26 0.02 -14.97
C LYS A 88 17.56 0.18 -15.79
N LYS A 89 18.21 1.35 -15.70
CA LYS A 89 19.47 1.66 -16.38
C LYS A 89 20.65 0.80 -15.91
N THR A 90 20.71 0.44 -14.63
CA THR A 90 21.82 -0.37 -14.09
C THR A 90 21.72 -1.85 -14.51
N VAL A 91 20.49 -2.37 -14.64
CA VAL A 91 20.24 -3.74 -15.11
C VAL A 91 20.70 -3.92 -16.57
N LEU A 92 20.44 -2.91 -17.41
CA LEU A 92 20.80 -2.94 -18.83
C LEU A 92 22.33 -2.86 -19.04
N ALA A 93 23.02 -2.06 -18.22
CA ALA A 93 24.48 -1.97 -18.24
C ALA A 93 25.15 -3.29 -17.83
N LEU A 94 24.63 -3.97 -16.80
CA LEU A 94 25.16 -5.27 -16.36
C LEU A 94 24.92 -6.36 -17.42
N ALA A 95 23.75 -6.36 -18.07
CA ALA A 95 23.46 -7.31 -19.15
C ALA A 95 24.43 -7.12 -20.34
N LEU A 96 24.65 -5.88 -20.78
CA LEU A 96 25.61 -5.57 -21.84
C LEU A 96 27.05 -5.97 -21.47
N ALA A 97 27.49 -5.67 -20.25
CA ALA A 97 28.83 -6.05 -19.79
C ALA A 97 29.01 -7.58 -19.77
N SER A 98 28.01 -8.33 -19.31
CA SER A 98 28.05 -9.81 -19.35
C SER A 98 28.13 -10.35 -20.78
N LEU A 99 27.39 -9.77 -21.72
CA LEU A 99 27.41 -10.17 -23.13
C LEU A 99 28.78 -9.91 -23.77
N CYS A 100 29.38 -8.75 -23.49
CA CYS A 100 30.72 -8.41 -23.95
C CYS A 100 31.79 -9.37 -23.39
N LEU A 101 31.72 -9.70 -22.09
CA LEU A 101 32.67 -10.65 -21.48
C LEU A 101 32.56 -12.05 -22.09
N LEU A 102 31.34 -12.54 -22.35
CA LEU A 102 31.13 -13.83 -23.01
C LEU A 102 31.64 -13.82 -24.46
N ALA A 103 31.39 -12.75 -25.22
CA ALA A 103 31.87 -12.62 -26.59
C ALA A 103 33.41 -12.54 -26.66
N LEU A 104 34.04 -11.75 -25.78
CA LEU A 104 35.50 -11.64 -25.69
C LEU A 104 36.13 -12.96 -25.24
N GLY A 105 35.53 -13.65 -24.26
CA GLY A 105 35.97 -14.97 -23.82
C GLY A 105 35.88 -16.00 -24.95
N ALA A 106 34.78 -16.02 -25.71
CA ALA A 106 34.61 -16.91 -26.86
C ALA A 106 35.62 -16.61 -27.99
N LEU A 107 35.90 -15.33 -28.28
CA LEU A 107 36.92 -14.94 -29.25
C LEU A 107 38.33 -15.33 -28.78
N TYR A 108 38.66 -15.04 -27.51
CA TYR A 108 39.94 -15.41 -26.92
C TYR A 108 40.16 -16.93 -26.96
N PHE A 109 39.20 -17.72 -26.47
CA PHE A 109 39.30 -19.18 -26.40
C PHE A 109 39.24 -19.82 -27.80
N GLY A 110 38.47 -19.25 -28.73
CA GLY A 110 38.37 -19.71 -30.12
C GLY A 110 39.66 -19.50 -30.93
N VAL A 111 40.39 -18.41 -30.65
CA VAL A 111 41.70 -18.14 -31.27
C VAL A 111 42.80 -18.98 -30.60
N PHE A 112 42.82 -19.08 -29.28
CA PHE A 112 43.87 -19.81 -28.55
C PHE A 112 43.74 -21.34 -28.65
N LYS A 113 42.52 -21.91 -28.66
CA LYS A 113 42.32 -23.37 -28.66
C LYS A 113 42.22 -23.99 -30.07
N ARG A 114 42.43 -23.22 -31.13
CA ARG A 114 42.55 -23.77 -32.50
C ARG A 114 43.94 -24.33 -32.82
N GLY A 115 44.92 -24.09 -31.96
CA GLY A 115 46.30 -24.59 -32.09
C GLY A 115 46.61 -25.96 -31.46
N GLU A 116 45.71 -26.52 -30.63
CA GLU A 116 46.00 -27.77 -29.88
C GLU A 116 45.35 -29.04 -30.44
N LYS A 117 44.80 -29.00 -31.66
CA LYS A 117 44.28 -30.21 -32.34
C LYS A 117 45.04 -30.53 -33.63
N GLN A 118 46.37 -30.59 -33.57
CA GLN A 118 47.22 -31.33 -34.51
C GLN A 118 48.41 -31.94 -33.76
N GLY A 119 48.13 -32.93 -32.90
CA GLY A 119 49.10 -33.89 -32.40
C GLY A 119 48.62 -35.27 -32.82
N GLY A 120 48.82 -35.58 -34.10
CA GLY A 120 48.48 -36.87 -34.69
C GLY A 120 49.28 -38.00 -34.07
N GLN A 121 48.55 -39.04 -33.72
CA GLN A 121 49.02 -40.41 -33.56
C GLN A 121 49.39 -40.95 -34.95
N THR A 122 50.67 -41.25 -35.19
CA THR A 122 51.11 -42.17 -36.27
C THR A 122 52.35 -42.94 -35.81
N ALA A 123 52.27 -44.27 -35.96
CA ALA A 123 53.22 -45.36 -35.68
C ALA A 123 53.34 -45.80 -34.21
#